data_AF-A0A249PLC7-F1
#
_entry.id   AF-A0A249PLC7-F1
#
_cell.length_a   1.000
_cell.length_b   1.000
_cell.length_c   1.000
_cell.angle_alpha   90.00
_cell.angle_beta   90.00
_cell.angle_gamma   90.00
#
_symmetry.space_group_name_H-M   'P 1'
#
loop_
_entity.id
_entity.type
_entity.pdbx_description
1 polymer ?
#
loop_
_entity_poly.entity_id
_entity_poly.type
_entity_poly.pdbx_seq_one_letter_code
_entity_poly.pdbx_strand_id
1 'polypeptide(L)'
;MAGLLASSLQNDFEVALFIRPWRKIPKWAEYRLFMKARAFTGASQYFHTAAFPEIEANAKPIAGALLDFADEFLAVSHLDDAIVDVFVEEEGGAWRAVLLDINPLIWRSDSCLFRWTNDGDFDRGLRFRRRDGRVLSMAPLPFARAS
;
A
#
# COMPACT_ATOMS: atom_id res chain seq x y z
N MET A 1 -21.82 -7.89 8.90
CA MET A 1 -22.76 -7.05 8.12
C MET A 1 -23.96 -6.54 8.93
N ALA A 2 -24.65 -7.37 9.72
CA ALA A 2 -25.83 -6.91 10.50
C ALA A 2 -25.57 -5.72 11.44
N GLY A 3 -24.36 -5.63 12.04
CA GLY A 3 -24.00 -4.53 12.93
C GLY A 3 -23.79 -3.18 12.21
N LEU A 4 -23.21 -3.16 11.01
CA LEU A 4 -22.89 -1.90 10.31
C LEU A 4 -24.15 -1.20 9.81
N LEU A 5 -25.10 -1.96 9.25
CA LEU A 5 -26.40 -1.42 8.81
C LEU A 5 -27.22 -0.91 10.00
N ALA A 6 -27.24 -1.65 11.11
CA ALA A 6 -27.89 -1.19 12.34
C ALA A 6 -27.25 0.09 12.88
N SER A 7 -25.91 0.16 12.91
CA SER A 7 -25.18 1.37 13.30
C SER A 7 -25.45 2.54 12.35
N SER A 8 -25.59 2.29 11.05
CA SER A 8 -25.88 3.34 10.06
C SER A 8 -27.23 4.02 10.30
N LEU A 9 -28.26 3.22 10.62
CA LEU A 9 -29.59 3.72 10.97
C LEU A 9 -29.59 4.46 12.31
N GLN A 10 -28.77 4.02 13.26
CA GLN A 10 -28.68 4.63 14.60
C GLN A 10 -27.87 5.93 14.62
N ASN A 11 -26.83 6.03 13.79
CA ASN A 11 -25.86 7.13 13.81
C ASN A 11 -25.91 8.00 12.55
N ASP A 12 -26.96 7.82 11.73
CA ASP A 12 -27.27 8.63 10.55
C ASP A 12 -26.08 8.82 9.59
N PHE A 13 -25.45 7.70 9.21
CA PHE A 13 -24.44 7.70 8.16
C PHE A 13 -24.85 6.79 7.01
N GLU A 14 -24.49 7.17 5.78
CA GLU A 14 -24.81 6.38 4.60
C GLU A 14 -23.91 5.14 4.49
N VAL A 15 -24.51 4.03 4.07
CA VAL A 15 -23.78 2.81 3.69
C VAL A 15 -23.83 2.66 2.18
N ALA A 16 -22.67 2.63 1.55
CA ALA A 16 -22.54 2.42 0.12
C ALA A 16 -22.09 0.98 -0.19
N LEU A 17 -22.63 0.42 -1.28
CA LEU A 17 -22.16 -0.82 -1.88
C LEU A 17 -21.33 -0.49 -3.13
N PHE A 18 -20.04 -0.81 -3.10
CA PHE A 18 -19.16 -0.65 -4.25
C PHE A 18 -18.96 -2.00 -4.94
N ILE A 19 -19.27 -2.08 -6.24
CA ILE A 19 -19.02 -3.24 -7.09
C ILE A 19 -17.98 -2.83 -8.13
N ARG A 20 -16.90 -3.59 -8.21
CA ARG A 20 -15.79 -3.35 -9.15
C ARG A 20 -15.62 -4.55 -10.08
N PRO A 21 -15.20 -4.37 -11.34
CA PRO A 21 -14.89 -5.48 -12.23
C PRO A 21 -13.88 -6.43 -11.58
N TRP A 22 -14.15 -7.74 -11.69
CA TRP A 22 -13.19 -8.73 -11.20
C TRP A 22 -11.93 -8.71 -12.06
N ARG A 23 -10.77 -8.69 -11.40
CA ARG A 23 -9.46 -8.76 -12.05
C ARG A 23 -8.62 -9.82 -11.35
N LYS A 24 -7.94 -10.65 -12.15
CA LYS A 24 -6.95 -11.58 -11.61
C LYS A 24 -5.65 -10.83 -11.31
N ILE A 25 -5.42 -10.54 -10.03
CA ILE A 25 -4.18 -9.91 -9.54
C ILE A 25 -3.34 -11.02 -8.89
N PRO A 26 -2.07 -11.20 -9.30
CA PRO A 26 -1.20 -12.16 -8.64
C PRO A 26 -0.76 -11.61 -7.28
N LYS A 27 -0.74 -12.47 -6.25
CA LYS A 27 -0.45 -12.08 -4.86
C LYS A 27 0.88 -11.34 -4.67
N TRP A 28 1.87 -11.61 -5.53
CA TRP A 28 3.18 -10.95 -5.44
C TRP A 28 3.11 -9.46 -5.81
N ALA A 29 2.09 -9.06 -6.58
CA ALA A 29 1.99 -7.73 -7.17
C ALA A 29 1.24 -6.72 -6.30
N GLU A 30 0.73 -7.12 -5.13
CA GLU A 30 0.02 -6.22 -4.21
C GLU A 30 0.97 -5.63 -3.17
N TYR A 31 0.84 -4.33 -2.92
CA TYR A 31 1.68 -3.58 -1.99
C TYR A 31 0.82 -2.64 -1.15
N ARG A 32 1.25 -2.45 0.10
CA ARG A 32 0.69 -1.49 1.04
C ARG A 32 1.66 -0.36 1.25
N LEU A 33 1.23 0.87 0.99
CA LEU A 33 2.00 2.08 1.20
C LEU A 33 1.46 2.82 2.42
N PHE A 34 2.34 3.47 3.16
CA PHE A 34 2.02 4.23 4.37
C PHE A 34 2.36 5.70 4.11
N MET A 35 1.40 6.58 4.35
CA MET A 35 1.54 8.02 4.20
C MET A 35 1.21 8.71 5.52
N LYS A 36 2.11 9.55 6.00
CA LYS A 36 1.94 10.37 7.21
C LYS A 36 2.33 11.80 6.92
N ALA A 37 1.49 12.77 7.31
CA ALA A 37 1.70 14.20 7.08
C ALA A 37 2.09 14.52 5.62
N ARG A 38 1.32 13.99 4.66
CA ARG A 38 1.51 14.16 3.21
C ARG A 38 2.89 13.72 2.70
N ALA A 39 3.48 12.73 3.36
CA ALA A 39 4.72 12.09 2.96
C ALA A 39 4.60 10.57 3.05
N PHE A 40 4.95 9.86 1.97
CA PHE A 40 5.04 8.40 2.03
C PHE A 40 6.24 7.98 2.88
N THR A 41 5.97 7.16 3.89
CA THR A 41 6.93 6.73 4.91
C THR A 41 7.41 5.30 4.72
N GLY A 42 6.78 4.52 3.83
CA GLY A 42 7.25 3.18 3.46
C GLY A 42 6.25 2.42 2.61
N ALA A 43 6.72 1.32 2.02
CA ALA A 43 5.93 0.37 1.27
C ALA A 43 6.28 -1.06 1.70
N SER A 44 5.29 -1.94 1.78
CA SER A 44 5.46 -3.36 2.08
C SER A 44 4.79 -4.18 1.00
N GLN A 45 5.35 -5.35 0.65
CA GLN A 45 4.54 -6.38 -0.03
C GLN A 45 3.31 -6.69 0.83
N TYR A 46 2.13 -6.78 0.23
CA TYR A 46 0.87 -6.97 0.94
C TYR A 46 0.76 -8.40 1.49
N PHE A 47 1.02 -9.40 0.64
CA PHE A 47 1.04 -10.80 1.05
C PHE A 47 2.38 -11.14 1.76
N HIS A 48 2.54 -10.62 2.97
CA HIS A 48 3.82 -10.60 3.72
C HIS A 48 4.27 -11.95 4.31
N THR A 49 3.39 -12.95 4.32
CA THR A 49 3.65 -14.28 4.91
C THR A 49 4.38 -15.23 3.95
N ALA A 50 4.48 -14.91 2.66
CA ALA A 50 5.20 -15.71 1.67
C ALA A 50 6.34 -14.94 1.00
N ALA A 51 7.25 -15.66 0.38
CA ALA A 51 8.29 -15.10 -0.47
C ALA A 51 7.91 -15.25 -1.94
N PHE A 52 8.13 -14.20 -2.72
CA PHE A 52 7.82 -14.19 -4.16
C PHE A 52 9.07 -13.80 -4.95
N PRO A 53 9.64 -14.72 -5.74
CA PRO A 53 10.81 -14.43 -6.57
C PRO A 53 10.63 -13.27 -7.55
N GLU A 54 9.39 -13.05 -8.00
CA GLU A 54 9.01 -12.00 -8.93
C GLU A 54 9.32 -10.61 -8.36
N ILE A 55 9.15 -10.44 -7.04
CA ILE A 55 9.44 -9.18 -6.37
C ILE A 55 10.95 -8.91 -6.39
N GLU A 56 11.77 -9.92 -6.07
CA GLU A 56 13.23 -9.77 -6.07
C GLU A 56 13.78 -9.51 -7.47
N ALA A 57 13.25 -10.20 -8.48
CA ALA A 57 13.64 -10.02 -9.87
C ALA A 57 13.29 -8.63 -10.41
N ASN A 58 12.21 -8.01 -9.91
CA ASN A 58 11.66 -6.75 -10.42
C ASN A 58 11.67 -5.62 -9.37
N ALA A 59 12.46 -5.72 -8.31
CA ALA A 59 12.38 -4.78 -7.18
C ALA A 59 12.53 -3.32 -7.61
N LYS A 60 13.47 -3.04 -8.53
CA LYS A 60 13.71 -1.69 -9.07
C LYS A 60 12.51 -1.12 -9.86
N PRO A 61 12.00 -1.79 -10.92
CA PRO A 61 10.83 -1.27 -11.64
C PRO A 61 9.57 -1.20 -10.77
N ILE A 62 9.38 -2.13 -9.84
CA ILE A 62 8.31 -2.04 -8.84
C ILE A 62 8.43 -0.74 -8.04
N ALA A 63 9.60 -0.46 -7.47
CA ALA A 63 9.77 0.77 -6.70
C ALA A 63 9.61 2.04 -7.53
N GLY A 64 10.01 2.02 -8.81
CA GLY A 64 9.71 3.12 -9.75
C GLY A 64 8.20 3.37 -9.84
N ALA A 65 7.42 2.33 -10.14
CA ALA A 65 5.97 2.44 -10.23
C ALA A 65 5.30 2.89 -8.92
N LEU A 66 5.85 2.49 -7.76
CA LEU A 66 5.36 2.95 -6.46
C LEU A 66 5.67 4.43 -6.18
N LEU A 67 6.82 4.92 -6.67
CA LEU A 67 7.21 6.33 -6.56
C LEU A 67 6.32 7.20 -7.46
N ASP A 68 6.15 6.81 -8.72
CA ASP A 68 5.29 7.54 -9.66
C ASP A 68 3.86 7.63 -9.14
N PHE A 69 3.32 6.52 -8.61
CA PHE A 69 2.01 6.50 -7.96
C PHE A 69 1.95 7.40 -6.73
N ALA A 70 2.99 7.41 -5.89
CA ALA A 70 3.03 8.25 -4.70
C ALA A 70 2.94 9.74 -5.07
N ASP A 71 3.65 10.16 -6.12
CA ASP A 71 3.63 11.54 -6.62
C ASP A 71 2.25 11.91 -7.17
N GLU A 72 1.66 11.03 -8.00
CA GLU A 72 0.30 11.21 -8.53
C GLU A 72 -0.75 11.28 -7.40
N PHE A 73 -0.66 10.39 -6.41
CA PHE A 73 -1.59 10.35 -5.28
C PHE A 73 -1.51 11.64 -4.45
N LEU A 74 -0.30 12.14 -4.16
CA LEU A 74 -0.12 13.39 -3.41
C LEU A 74 -0.69 14.60 -4.14
N ALA A 75 -0.62 14.62 -5.48
CA ALA A 75 -1.13 15.71 -6.30
C ALA A 75 -2.67 15.85 -6.25
N VAL A 76 -3.39 14.74 -6.03
CA VAL A 76 -4.87 14.72 -6.10
C VAL A 76 -5.54 14.46 -4.75
N SER A 77 -4.85 13.85 -3.79
CA SER A 77 -5.40 13.47 -2.50
C SER A 77 -5.41 14.63 -1.52
N HIS A 78 -6.55 14.82 -0.85
CA HIS A 78 -6.73 15.77 0.24
C HIS A 78 -6.35 15.20 1.61
N LEU A 79 -5.98 13.93 1.70
CA LEU A 79 -5.66 13.26 2.96
C LEU A 79 -4.25 13.62 3.42
N ASP A 80 -4.08 13.79 4.73
CA ASP A 80 -2.76 13.98 5.37
C ASP A 80 -2.12 12.64 5.74
N ASP A 81 -2.92 11.73 6.30
CA ASP A 81 -2.50 10.41 6.75
C ASP A 81 -3.36 9.34 6.07
N ALA A 82 -2.72 8.34 5.47
CA ALA A 82 -3.42 7.23 4.82
C ALA A 82 -2.56 5.98 4.72
N ILE A 83 -3.22 4.83 4.66
CA ILE A 83 -2.65 3.58 4.15
C ILE A 83 -3.26 3.35 2.79
N VAL A 84 -2.44 3.11 1.78
CA VAL A 84 -2.88 2.99 0.40
C VAL A 84 -2.46 1.63 -0.13
N ASP A 85 -3.43 0.79 -0.46
CA ASP A 85 -3.18 -0.50 -1.07
C ASP A 85 -3.22 -0.35 -2.58
N VAL A 86 -2.21 -0.89 -3.26
CA VAL A 86 -2.07 -0.86 -4.71
C VAL A 86 -1.73 -2.24 -5.23
N PHE A 87 -1.97 -2.49 -6.52
CA PHE A 87 -1.24 -3.53 -7.23
C PHE A 87 -0.40 -2.91 -8.33
N VAL A 88 0.69 -3.60 -8.67
CA VAL A 88 1.60 -3.19 -9.73
C VAL A 88 1.41 -4.11 -10.92
N GLU A 89 1.41 -3.54 -12.12
CA GLU A 89 1.32 -4.31 -13.36
C GLU A 89 2.39 -3.85 -14.34
N GLU A 90 2.78 -4.76 -15.21
CA GLU A 90 3.66 -4.50 -16.35
C GLU A 90 2.85 -4.68 -17.63
N GLU A 91 2.90 -3.67 -18.50
CA GLU A 91 2.25 -3.69 -19.81
C GLU A 91 3.21 -3.07 -20.84
N GLY A 92 3.71 -3.87 -21.78
CA GLY A 92 4.54 -3.39 -22.89
C GLY A 92 5.91 -2.83 -22.47
N GLY A 93 6.46 -3.30 -21.35
CA GLY A 93 7.70 -2.86 -20.73
C GLY A 93 7.54 -1.71 -19.73
N ALA A 94 6.34 -1.13 -19.61
CA ALA A 94 6.04 -0.08 -18.65
C ALA A 94 5.42 -0.67 -17.38
N TRP A 95 5.88 -0.20 -16.22
CA TRP A 95 5.35 -0.59 -14.92
C TRP A 95 4.48 0.53 -14.37
N ARG A 96 3.30 0.19 -13.84
CA ARG A 96 2.43 1.15 -13.15
C ARG A 96 1.82 0.54 -11.90
N ALA A 97 1.60 1.36 -10.88
CA ALA A 97 0.82 0.98 -9.72
C ALA A 97 -0.60 1.55 -9.82
N VAL A 98 -1.58 0.75 -9.43
CA VAL A 98 -3.01 1.06 -9.53
C VAL A 98 -3.64 0.93 -8.16
N LEU A 99 -4.40 1.94 -7.76
CA LEU A 99 -5.09 2.02 -6.47
C LEU A 99 -6.11 0.88 -6.30
N LEU A 100 -6.02 0.15 -5.19
CA LEU A 100 -7.00 -0.83 -4.74
C LEU A 100 -7.86 -0.32 -3.60
N ASP A 101 -7.27 0.27 -2.58
CA ASP A 101 -8.01 0.65 -1.37
C ASP A 101 -7.29 1.76 -0.60
N ILE A 102 -8.05 2.51 0.19
CA ILE A 102 -7.53 3.54 1.08
C ILE A 102 -8.05 3.24 2.48
N ASN A 103 -7.13 3.05 3.42
CA ASN A 103 -7.40 2.71 4.81
C ASN A 103 -6.87 3.79 5.75
N PRO A 104 -7.46 3.99 6.95
CA PRO A 104 -6.90 4.88 7.95
C PRO A 104 -5.52 4.42 8.42
N LEU A 105 -4.60 5.38 8.64
CA LEU A 105 -3.29 5.14 9.25
C LEU A 105 -3.44 4.96 10.77
N ILE A 106 -3.89 3.78 11.18
CA ILE A 106 -4.10 3.42 12.59
C ILE A 106 -3.53 2.04 12.90
N TRP A 107 -3.20 1.80 14.16
CA TRP A 107 -2.62 0.53 14.65
C TRP A 107 -3.49 -0.71 14.40
N ARG A 108 -4.79 -0.54 14.11
CA ARG A 108 -5.72 -1.64 13.77
C ARG A 108 -5.54 -2.16 12.35
N SER A 109 -4.94 -1.35 11.46
CA SER A 109 -4.62 -1.76 10.09
C SER A 109 -3.39 -2.66 10.10
N ASP A 110 -3.34 -3.73 9.30
CA ASP A 110 -2.16 -4.60 9.21
C ASP A 110 -0.91 -3.78 8.75
N SER A 111 0.20 -3.89 9.48
CA SER A 111 1.47 -3.21 9.15
C SER A 111 2.34 -4.01 8.18
N CYS A 112 1.91 -5.22 7.82
CA CYS A 112 2.61 -6.14 6.94
C CYS A 112 4.05 -6.42 7.41
N LEU A 113 5.06 -5.99 6.66
CA LEU A 113 6.48 -6.17 7.03
C LEU A 113 7.05 -5.04 7.91
N PHE A 114 6.21 -4.06 8.29
CA PHE A 114 6.51 -3.09 9.33
C PHE A 114 5.95 -3.54 10.68
N ARG A 115 6.19 -2.74 11.71
CA ARG A 115 5.68 -2.92 13.06
C ARG A 115 5.10 -1.61 13.55
N TRP A 116 3.92 -1.67 14.17
CA TRP A 116 3.33 -0.55 14.90
C TRP A 116 4.02 -0.32 16.25
N THR A 117 5.30 0.08 16.21
CA THR A 117 6.06 0.50 17.39
C THR A 117 6.46 1.96 17.23
N ASN A 118 6.17 2.82 18.22
CA ASN A 118 6.46 4.26 18.18
C ASN A 118 5.98 4.94 16.88
N ASP A 119 4.68 4.87 16.58
CA ASP A 119 4.05 5.34 15.33
C ASP A 119 4.47 4.60 14.04
N GLY A 120 5.25 3.52 14.15
CA GLY A 120 5.65 2.67 13.04
C GLY A 120 7.16 2.71 12.80
N ASP A 121 7.78 1.54 12.56
CA ASP A 121 9.23 1.43 12.25
C ASP A 121 9.56 1.72 10.77
N PHE A 122 8.85 2.68 10.20
CA PHE A 122 8.91 3.06 8.80
C PHE A 122 10.29 3.63 8.42
N ASP A 123 10.91 3.08 7.37
CA ASP A 123 12.28 3.39 6.93
C ASP A 123 12.34 4.13 5.59
N ARG A 124 11.19 4.58 5.07
CA ARG A 124 11.02 5.14 3.72
C ARG A 124 11.44 4.17 2.62
N GLY A 125 11.42 2.87 2.88
CA GLY A 125 11.81 1.84 1.93
C GLY A 125 10.65 1.02 1.39
N LEU A 126 10.99 0.15 0.44
CA LEU A 126 10.16 -1.00 0.05
C LEU A 126 10.65 -2.25 0.78
N ARG A 127 9.80 -2.82 1.65
CA ARG A 127 10.05 -4.10 2.33
C ARG A 127 9.39 -5.26 1.60
N PHE A 128 10.15 -6.33 1.40
CA PHE A 128 9.64 -7.59 0.83
C PHE A 128 10.41 -8.80 1.37
N ARG A 129 9.83 -9.99 1.26
CA ARG A 129 10.42 -11.23 1.75
C ARG A 129 11.15 -11.96 0.62
N ARG A 130 12.44 -12.24 0.83
CA ARG A 130 13.25 -13.04 -0.09
C ARG A 130 12.93 -14.53 0.02
N ARG A 131 13.38 -15.32 -0.96
CA ARG A 131 13.21 -16.78 -0.97
C ARG A 131 13.74 -17.49 0.29
N ASP A 132 14.75 -16.92 0.95
CA ASP A 132 15.33 -17.43 2.21
C ASP A 132 14.51 -17.06 3.47
N GLY A 133 13.36 -16.41 3.30
CA GLY A 133 12.47 -15.98 4.37
C GLY A 133 12.88 -14.67 5.04
N ARG A 134 14.06 -14.11 4.73
CA ARG A 134 14.50 -12.83 5.28
C ARG A 134 13.70 -11.68 4.67
N VAL A 135 13.42 -10.68 5.51
CA VAL A 135 12.87 -9.40 5.04
C VAL A 135 14.02 -8.55 4.55
N LEU A 136 13.94 -8.12 3.29
CA LEU A 136 14.84 -7.13 2.72
C LEU A 136 14.12 -5.78 2.67
N SER A 137 14.86 -4.71 2.91
CA SER A 137 14.40 -3.35 2.74
C SER A 137 15.24 -2.67 1.66
N MET A 138 14.58 -2.16 0.62
CA MET A 138 15.19 -1.26 -0.35
C MET A 138 14.90 0.16 0.12
N ALA A 139 15.82 0.70 0.93
CA ALA A 139 15.65 1.97 1.63
C ALA A 139 16.94 2.81 1.61
N PRO A 140 16.83 4.15 1.66
CA PRO A 140 15.59 4.91 1.48
C PRO A 140 15.19 4.95 0.00
N LEU A 141 13.88 4.95 -0.27
CA LEU A 141 13.33 5.37 -1.55
C LEU A 141 13.07 6.88 -1.53
N PRO A 142 13.23 7.57 -2.67
CA PRO A 142 13.03 9.00 -2.79
C PRO A 142 11.55 9.37 -2.90
N PHE A 143 10.70 8.90 -1.98
CA PHE A 143 9.29 9.29 -1.95
C PHE A 143 9.17 10.82 -1.85
N ALA A 144 8.38 11.43 -2.74
CA ALA A 144 8.11 12.86 -2.66
C ALA A 144 7.31 13.21 -1.40
N ARG A 145 7.32 14.50 -1.08
CA ARG A 145 6.56 15.12 0.00
C ARG A 145 5.80 16.29 -0.58
N ALA A 146 4.52 16.42 -0.25
CA ALA A 146 3.82 17.65 -0.56
C ALA A 146 4.37 18.79 0.31
N SER A 147 4.50 19.97 -0.29
CA SER A 147 4.79 21.25 0.38
C SER A 147 3.58 21.78 1.15
#